data_AF-A0A0B5AUD2-F1
#
_entry.id   AF-A0A0B5AUD2-F1
#
_cell.length_a   1.000
_cell.length_b   1.000
_cell.length_c   1.000
_cell.angle_alpha   90.00
_cell.angle_beta   90.00
_cell.angle_gamma   90.00
#
_symmetry.space_group_name_H-M   'P 1'
#
loop_
_entity.id
_entity.type
_entity.pdbx_description
1 polymer ?
#
loop_
_entity_poly.entity_id
_entity_poly.type
_entity_poly.pdbx_seq_one_letter_code
_entity_poly.pdbx_strand_id
1 'polypeptide(L)'
;MKTSAIILCLMVSLFFSTQISAAALTLNLSVETVYQDGEKGIEQRTETYEAMEDFFATYKDWQIIDMNNELITLRTTENTVSPLLKWSGYTIAD
;
A
#
# COMPACT_ATOMS: atom_id res chain seq x y z
N MET A 1 36.06 13.36 -39.15
CA MET A 1 36.56 12.71 -37.91
C MET A 1 36.23 13.49 -36.63
N LYS A 2 36.06 14.82 -36.65
CA LYS A 2 35.77 15.62 -35.45
C LYS A 2 34.28 15.64 -35.02
N THR A 3 33.38 15.36 -35.96
CA THR A 3 31.92 15.38 -35.74
C THR A 3 31.37 14.10 -35.10
N SER A 4 32.00 12.94 -35.29
CA SER A 4 31.59 11.68 -34.65
C SER A 4 31.82 11.66 -33.13
N ALA A 5 32.82 12.38 -32.62
CA ALA A 5 33.11 12.41 -31.18
C ALA A 5 32.07 13.23 -30.39
N ILE A 6 31.50 14.27 -31.01
CA ILE A 6 30.52 15.16 -30.38
C ILE A 6 29.15 14.47 -30.26
N ILE A 7 28.78 13.68 -31.27
CA ILE A 7 27.51 12.92 -31.30
C ILE A 7 27.52 11.77 -30.27
N LEU A 8 28.69 11.18 -30.01
CA LEU A 8 28.84 10.13 -29.00
C LEU A 8 28.66 10.66 -27.57
N CYS A 9 29.11 11.89 -27.28
CA CYS A 9 28.91 12.52 -25.97
C CYS A 9 27.44 12.88 -25.68
N LEU A 10 26.66 13.19 -26.71
CA LEU A 10 25.26 13.60 -26.56
C LEU A 10 24.30 12.41 -26.32
N MET A 11 24.71 11.18 -26.68
CA MET A 11 23.96 9.96 -26.36
C MET A 11 24.24 9.41 -24.96
N VAL A 12 25.41 9.67 -24.39
CA VAL A 12 25.79 9.16 -23.05
C VAL A 12 25.08 9.90 -21.92
N SER A 13 24.65 11.16 -22.15
CA SER A 13 23.98 12.00 -21.16
C SER A 13 22.49 11.68 -20.93
N LEU A 14 21.88 10.77 -21.72
CA LEU A 14 20.49 10.33 -21.53
C LEU A 14 20.34 9.09 -20.62
N PHE A 15 21.44 8.47 -20.19
CA PHE A 15 21.43 7.21 -19.44
C PHE A 15 21.70 7.33 -17.94
N PHE A 16 21.98 8.53 -17.42
CA PHE A 16 22.04 8.75 -15.98
C PHE A 16 20.62 8.96 -15.43
N SER A 17 19.83 7.88 -15.41
CA SER A 17 18.74 7.78 -14.45
C SER A 17 19.37 7.85 -13.06
N THR A 18 19.17 8.97 -12.37
CA THR A 18 19.56 9.12 -10.98
C THR A 18 18.78 8.08 -10.18
N GLN A 19 19.44 7.00 -9.77
CA GLN A 19 18.92 6.07 -8.77
C GLN A 19 18.92 6.81 -7.43
N ILE A 20 17.80 7.47 -7.13
CA ILE A 20 17.52 7.98 -5.79
C ILE A 20 17.24 6.74 -4.94
N SER A 21 18.23 6.29 -4.17
CA SER A 21 17.99 5.33 -3.10
C SER A 21 17.19 6.06 -2.02
N ALA A 22 15.86 5.96 -2.08
CA ALA A 22 15.01 6.41 -0.99
C ALA A 22 15.30 5.54 0.24
N ALA A 23 15.39 6.15 1.41
CA ALA A 23 15.44 5.38 2.65
C ALA A 23 14.07 4.72 2.83
N ALA A 24 14.06 3.39 2.97
CA ALA A 24 12.82 2.63 3.11
C ALA A 24 12.00 3.15 4.30
N LEU A 25 10.72 3.41 4.06
CA LEU A 25 9.75 3.96 4.99
C LEU A 25 9.00 2.82 5.68
N THR A 26 9.22 2.66 6.99
CA THR A 26 8.46 1.71 7.81
C THR A 26 7.21 2.37 8.36
N LEU A 27 6.04 1.80 8.07
CA LEU A 27 4.72 2.28 8.48
C LEU A 27 4.02 1.24 9.36
N ASN A 28 3.35 1.70 10.41
CA ASN A 28 2.42 0.88 11.18
C ASN A 28 1.01 1.13 10.66
N LEU A 29 0.28 0.06 10.36
CA LEU A 29 -1.02 0.08 9.75
C LEU A 29 -2.03 -0.62 10.67
N SER A 30 -3.15 0.04 10.92
CA SER A 30 -4.34 -0.52 11.55
C SER A 30 -5.43 -0.68 10.50
N VAL A 31 -5.63 -1.91 10.05
CA VAL A 31 -6.63 -2.26 9.04
C VAL A 31 -7.94 -2.64 9.72
N GLU A 32 -8.98 -1.88 9.44
CA GLU A 32 -10.36 -2.18 9.84
C GLU A 32 -11.12 -2.83 8.67
N THR A 33 -11.50 -4.09 8.82
CA THR A 33 -12.42 -4.76 7.88
C THR A 33 -13.83 -4.71 8.45
N VAL A 34 -14.74 -4.02 7.76
CA VAL A 34 -16.17 -4.02 8.10
C VAL A 34 -16.86 -5.14 7.33
N TYR A 35 -17.43 -6.10 8.05
CA TYR A 35 -18.17 -7.23 7.49
C TYR A 35 -19.65 -6.89 7.29
N GLN A 36 -20.37 -7.72 6.54
CA GLN A 36 -21.80 -7.50 6.23
C GLN A 36 -22.70 -7.50 7.48
N ASP A 37 -22.30 -8.24 8.51
CA ASP A 37 -22.98 -8.31 9.82
C ASP A 37 -22.75 -7.05 10.68
N GLY A 38 -21.91 -6.12 10.23
CA GLY A 38 -21.52 -4.92 10.97
C GLY A 38 -20.40 -5.14 11.99
N GLU A 39 -19.88 -6.36 12.13
CA GLU A 39 -18.66 -6.61 12.90
C GLU A 39 -17.45 -5.96 12.22
N LYS A 40 -16.46 -5.64 13.05
CA LYS A 40 -15.19 -5.05 12.62
C LYS A 40 -14.04 -5.97 13.00
N GLY A 41 -13.33 -6.45 12.00
CA GLY A 41 -12.00 -7.03 12.19
C GLY A 41 -10.97 -5.91 12.28
N ILE A 42 -10.07 -5.98 13.25
CA ILE A 42 -8.93 -5.07 13.36
C ILE A 42 -7.66 -5.89 13.22
N GLU A 43 -6.81 -5.50 12.29
CA GLU A 43 -5.50 -6.11 12.09
C GLU A 43 -4.40 -5.05 12.13
N GLN A 44 -3.38 -5.28 12.96
CA GLN A 44 -2.20 -4.43 13.04
C GLN A 44 -1.06 -5.05 12.23
N ARG A 45 -0.46 -4.27 11.35
CA ARG A 45 0.67 -4.69 10.51
C ARG A 45 1.76 -3.63 10.50
N THR A 46 3.00 -4.05 10.32
CA THR A 46 4.13 -3.16 10.05
C THR A 46 4.69 -3.49 8.68
N GLU A 47 4.68 -2.52 7.79
CA GLU A 47 5.06 -2.70 6.39
C GLU A 47 6.12 -1.67 5.99
N THR A 48 7.04 -2.06 5.13
CA THR A 48 8.12 -1.20 4.65
C THR A 48 7.92 -0.90 3.17
N TYR A 49 7.97 0.38 2.81
CA TYR A 49 7.77 0.89 1.46
C TYR A 49 9.00 1.68 0.99
N GLU A 50 9.30 1.62 -0.31
CA GLU A 50 10.38 2.45 -0.89
C GLU A 50 9.96 3.92 -0.99
N ALA A 51 8.69 4.16 -1.34
CA ALA A 51 8.09 5.49 -1.35
C ALA A 51 6.65 5.47 -0.78
N MET A 52 6.21 6.62 -0.27
CA MET A 52 4.82 6.80 0.17
C MET A 52 3.81 6.60 -0.98
N GLU A 53 4.23 6.86 -2.22
CA GLU A 53 3.42 6.64 -3.42
C GLU A 53 3.05 5.15 -3.59
N ASP A 54 3.99 4.24 -3.27
CA ASP A 54 3.75 2.79 -3.32
C ASP A 54 2.71 2.36 -2.28
N PHE A 55 2.74 2.98 -1.10
CA PHE A 55 1.73 2.77 -0.06
C PHE A 55 0.33 3.17 -0.57
N PHE A 56 0.19 4.38 -1.11
CA PHE A 56 -1.10 4.83 -1.66
C PHE A 56 -1.55 4.00 -2.86
N ALA A 57 -0.64 3.52 -3.70
CA ALA A 57 -0.97 2.63 -4.81
C ALA A 57 -1.49 1.27 -4.33
N THR A 58 -0.89 0.72 -3.26
CA THR A 58 -1.29 -0.56 -2.66
C THR A 58 -2.69 -0.48 -2.05
N TYR A 59 -3.00 0.61 -1.35
CA TYR A 59 -4.27 0.79 -0.63
C TYR A 59 -5.23 1.75 -1.33
N LYS A 60 -5.10 1.93 -2.66
CA LYS A 60 -5.88 2.91 -3.44
C LYS A 60 -7.39 2.73 -3.36
N ASP A 61 -7.84 1.50 -3.15
CA ASP A 61 -9.26 1.13 -3.09
C ASP A 61 -9.80 1.15 -1.64
N TRP A 62 -8.94 1.46 -0.67
CA TRP A 62 -9.25 1.44 0.76
C TRP A 62 -9.41 2.87 1.27
N GLN A 63 -10.25 3.04 2.28
CA GLN A 63 -10.47 4.35 2.88
C GLN A 63 -9.44 4.63 3.97
N ILE A 64 -8.74 5.76 3.89
CA ILE A 64 -7.91 6.25 4.98
C ILE A 64 -8.83 6.95 5.99
N ILE A 65 -8.92 6.41 7.20
CA ILE A 65 -9.77 6.93 8.29
C ILE A 65 -8.99 7.93 9.14
N ASP A 66 -7.74 7.60 9.47
CA ASP A 66 -6.83 8.44 10.22
C ASP A 66 -5.40 8.20 9.75
N MET A 67 -4.56 9.22 9.83
CA MET A 67 -3.14 9.13 9.50
C MET A 67 -2.37 10.07 10.41
N ASN A 68 -1.54 9.50 11.27
CA ASN A 68 -0.62 10.25 12.12
C ASN A 68 0.81 9.69 11.99
N ASN A 69 1.76 10.28 12.71
CA ASN A 69 3.18 9.92 12.59
C ASN A 69 3.51 8.51 13.13
N GLU A 70 2.60 7.89 13.90
CA GLU A 70 2.82 6.60 14.55
C GLU A 70 2.04 5.48 13.86
N LEU A 71 0.82 5.76 13.39
CA LEU A 71 -0.14 4.78 12.89
C LEU A 71 -1.02 5.36 11.78
N ILE A 72 -1.27 4.53 10.77
CA ILE A 72 -2.23 4.80 9.69
C ILE A 72 -3.41 3.86 9.85
N THR A 73 -4.62 4.41 9.97
CA THR A 73 -5.85 3.61 10.07
C THR A 73 -6.53 3.55 8.71
N LEU A 74 -6.64 2.33 8.18
CA LEU A 74 -7.28 2.04 6.90
C LEU A 74 -8.59 1.29 7.15
N ARG A 75 -9.59 1.49 6.29
CA ARG A 75 -10.85 0.75 6.33
C ARG A 75 -11.18 0.18 4.96
N THR A 76 -11.61 -1.08 4.98
CA THR A 76 -12.19 -1.77 3.83
C THR A 76 -13.50 -2.43 4.23
N THR A 77 -14.36 -2.71 3.25
CA THR A 77 -15.64 -3.41 3.46
C THR A 77 -15.58 -4.74 2.73
N GLU A 78 -15.88 -5.82 3.45
CA GLU A 78 -15.96 -7.16 2.88
C GLU A 78 -17.41 -7.63 2.88
N ASN A 79 -17.90 -8.11 1.73
CA ASN A 79 -19.25 -8.65 1.57
C ASN A 79 -19.39 -10.08 2.14
N THR A 80 -18.57 -10.44 3.13
CA THR A 80 -18.61 -11.72 3.81
C THR A 80 -18.98 -11.52 5.27
N VAL A 81 -19.50 -12.58 5.88
CA VAL A 81 -19.77 -12.64 7.32
C VAL A 81 -18.46 -12.86 8.07
N SER A 82 -18.31 -12.25 9.24
CA SER A 82 -17.09 -12.28 10.04
C SER A 82 -16.59 -13.71 10.30
N PRO A 83 -15.26 -13.91 10.40
CA PRO A 83 -14.68 -15.21 10.78
C PRO A 83 -15.16 -15.70 12.16
N LEU A 84 -15.48 -14.78 13.07
CA LEU A 84 -16.00 -15.10 14.40
C LEU A 84 -17.37 -15.80 14.31
N LEU A 85 -18.24 -15.36 13.40
CA LEU A 85 -19.52 -16.02 13.13
C LEU A 85 -19.38 -17.30 12.29
N LYS A 86 -18.36 -17.38 11.42
CA LYS A 86 -18.04 -18.65 10.73
C LYS A 86 -17.65 -19.77 11.71
N TRP A 87 -16.94 -19.45 12.80
CA TRP A 87 -16.54 -20.46 13.78
C TRP A 87 -17.68 -20.89 14.71
N SER A 88 -18.68 -20.03 14.93
CA SER A 88 -19.88 -20.36 15.73
C SER A 88 -20.94 -21.18 14.99
N GLY A 89 -20.72 -21.51 13.70
CA GLY A 89 -21.62 -22.33 12.89
C GLY A 89 -22.78 -21.56 12.25
N TYR A 90 -22.71 -20.24 12.15
CA TYR A 90 -23.76 -19.43 11.53
C TYR A 90 -23.57 -19.38 10.01
N THR A 91 -24.24 -20.26 9.27
CA THR A 91 -24.40 -20.11 7.82
C THR A 91 -25.64 -19.25 7.55
N ILE A 92 -25.46 -18.09 6.93
CA ILE A 92 -26.60 -17.35 6.37
C ILE A 92 -27.16 -18.23 5.25
N ALA A 93 -28.42 -18.64 5.37
CA ALA A 93 -29.12 -19.37 4.31
C ALA A 93 -29.34 -18.43 3.12
N ASP A 94 -28.97 -18.90 1.92
CA ASP A 94 -29.24 -18.27 0.61
C ASP A 94 -30.72 -17.88 0.42
#